data_AF-A0A9P7XYA2-F1
#
_entry.id   AF-A0A9P7XYA2-F1
#
_cell.length_a   1.000
_cell.length_b   1.000
_cell.length_c   1.000
_cell.angle_alpha   90.00
_cell.angle_beta   90.00
_cell.angle_gamma   90.00
#
_symmetry.space_group_name_H-M   'P 1'
#
loop_
_entity.id
_entity.type
_entity.pdbx_description
1 polymer ?
#
loop_
_entity_poly.entity_id
_entity_poly.type
_entity_poly.pdbx_seq_one_letter_code
_entity_poly.pdbx_strand_id
1 'polypeptide(L)'
;MQFEKRTSIRQVSFFRDKQDESYTPLRVSIRGGTNHQDLKELYSLDVEEATGWVNINLANISSSGRPPRVFLLQLAVLSNHHGGRDTHVRQLKLFSTRE
;
A
#
# COMPACT_ATOMS: atom_id res chain seq x y z
N MET A 1 -8.84 4.04 2.27
CA MET A 1 -9.47 4.66 1.10
C MET A 1 -10.67 3.83 0.68
N GLN A 2 -11.84 4.46 0.64
CA GLN A 2 -13.10 3.81 0.32
C GLN A 2 -13.54 4.18 -1.10
N PHE A 3 -14.11 3.22 -1.81
CA PHE A 3 -14.62 3.39 -3.18
C PHE A 3 -16.14 3.22 -3.17
N GLU A 4 -16.84 4.01 -3.99
CA GLU A 4 -18.31 3.90 -4.15
C GLU A 4 -18.71 2.58 -4.81
N LYS A 5 -17.89 2.10 -5.76
CA LYS A 5 -18.07 0.81 -6.43
C LYS A 5 -16.90 -0.12 -6.13
N ARG A 6 -17.15 -1.43 -6.25
CA ARG A 6 -16.12 -2.46 -6.09
C ARG A 6 -15.04 -2.25 -7.16
N THR A 7 -13.88 -1.77 -6.74
CA THR A 7 -12.84 -1.27 -7.64
C THR A 7 -11.66 -2.24 -7.70
N SER A 8 -11.22 -2.55 -8.92
CA SER A 8 -10.01 -3.34 -9.18
C SER A 8 -8.77 -2.50 -8.89
N ILE A 9 -7.87 -2.96 -8.03
CA ILE A 9 -6.63 -2.24 -7.69
C ILE A 9 -5.44 -3.00 -8.26
N ARG A 10 -4.84 -2.46 -9.33
CA ARG A 10 -3.68 -3.05 -9.99
C ARG A 10 -2.40 -2.75 -9.25
N GLN A 11 -2.21 -1.50 -8.82
CA GLN A 11 -0.96 -1.06 -8.23
C GLN A 11 -1.20 0.00 -7.16
N VAL A 12 -0.46 -0.13 -6.07
CA VAL A 12 -0.30 0.89 -5.03
C VAL A 12 1.11 1.41 -5.11
N SER A 13 1.26 2.73 -5.26
CA SER A 13 2.56 3.38 -5.29
C SER A 13 2.63 4.49 -4.27
N PHE A 14 3.70 4.55 -3.49
CA PHE A 14 3.97 5.69 -2.62
C PHE A 14 5.40 6.17 -2.81
N PHE A 15 5.62 7.46 -2.54
CA PHE A 15 6.94 8.06 -2.64
C PHE A 15 7.63 8.06 -1.28
N ARG A 16 8.88 7.59 -1.28
CA ARG A 16 9.78 7.53 -0.12
C ARG A 16 10.94 8.51 -0.33
N ASP A 17 11.14 9.42 0.60
CA ASP A 17 12.27 10.36 0.59
C ASP A 17 13.25 9.98 1.71
N LYS A 18 14.54 9.89 1.40
CA LYS A 18 15.58 9.64 2.42
C LYS A 18 15.67 10.75 3.47
N GLN A 19 15.21 11.96 3.14
CA GLN A 19 15.21 13.10 4.06
C GLN A 19 14.18 12.95 5.19
N ASP A 20 13.30 11.93 5.14
CA ASP A 20 12.32 11.68 6.19
C ASP A 20 12.91 10.96 7.42
N GLU A 21 14.16 10.46 7.37
CA GLU A 21 14.86 9.84 8.50
C GLU A 21 13.98 8.82 9.26
N SER A 22 13.62 9.08 10.53
CA SER A 22 12.76 8.20 11.34
C SER A 22 11.29 8.18 10.92
N TYR A 23 10.82 9.15 10.11
CA TYR A 23 9.46 9.21 9.59
C TYR A 23 9.29 8.36 8.31
N THR A 24 10.35 7.68 7.88
CA THR A 24 10.38 6.88 6.66
C THR A 24 9.74 5.51 6.90
N PRO A 25 8.68 5.12 6.14
CA PRO A 25 8.11 3.78 6.23
C PRO A 25 9.16 2.69 5.97
N LEU A 26 9.22 1.70 6.85
CA LEU A 26 10.11 0.53 6.72
C LEU A 26 9.31 -0.73 6.38
N ARG A 27 8.22 -1.02 7.11
CA ARG A 27 7.33 -2.15 6.81
C ARG A 27 5.93 -1.64 6.54
N VAL A 28 5.35 -2.06 5.42
CA VAL A 28 3.98 -1.68 5.03
C VAL A 28 3.15 -2.90 4.63
N SER A 29 1.86 -2.83 4.93
CA SER A 29 0.87 -3.85 4.62
C SER A 29 -0.27 -3.25 3.78
N ILE A 30 -0.56 -3.88 2.66
CA ILE A 30 -1.71 -3.58 1.81
C ILE A 30 -2.86 -4.50 2.21
N ARG A 31 -3.96 -3.90 2.62
CA ARG A 31 -5.16 -4.61 3.09
C ARG A 31 -6.37 -4.22 2.26
N GLY A 32 -7.27 -5.17 2.08
CA GLY A 32 -8.48 -5.01 1.27
C GLY A 32 -9.69 -5.67 1.90
N GLY A 33 -10.86 -5.08 1.70
CA GLY A 33 -12.12 -5.58 2.24
C GLY A 33 -13.34 -4.87 1.69
N THR A 34 -14.48 -5.11 2.32
CA THR A 34 -15.76 -4.45 2.06
C THR A 34 -15.95 -3.24 2.99
N ASN A 35 -15.50 -3.35 4.23
CA ASN A 35 -15.57 -2.33 5.28
C ASN A 35 -14.38 -2.49 6.26
N HIS A 36 -14.37 -1.72 7.36
CA HIS A 36 -13.25 -1.74 8.31
C HIS A 36 -13.14 -3.03 9.14
N GLN A 37 -14.23 -3.79 9.27
CA GLN A 37 -14.29 -5.01 10.10
C GLN A 37 -13.78 -6.25 9.35
N ASP A 38 -13.77 -6.23 8.01
CA ASP A 38 -13.42 -7.38 7.18
C ASP A 38 -12.11 -7.18 6.37
N LEU A 39 -11.31 -6.18 6.73
CA LEU A 39 -10.01 -5.94 6.10
C LEU A 39 -9.09 -7.16 6.26
N LYS A 40 -8.61 -7.69 5.13
CA LYS A 40 -7.62 -8.77 5.08
C LYS A 40 -6.32 -8.27 4.48
N GLU A 41 -5.20 -8.73 5.01
CA GLU A 41 -3.90 -8.48 4.41
C GLU A 41 -3.83 -9.18 3.04
N LEU A 42 -3.60 -8.37 2.00
CA LEU A 42 -3.40 -8.84 0.63
C LEU A 42 -1.92 -9.04 0.34
N TYR A 43 -1.09 -8.16 0.91
CA TYR A 43 0.36 -8.21 0.76
C TYR A 43 1.05 -7.41 1.86
N SER A 44 2.25 -7.83 2.25
CA SER A 44 3.11 -7.10 3.18
C SER A 44 4.53 -7.15 2.65
N LEU A 45 5.26 -6.06 2.80
CA LEU A 45 6.67 -5.98 2.40
C LEU A 45 7.48 -5.13 3.36
N ASP A 46 8.75 -5.51 3.48
CA ASP A 46 9.82 -4.65 3.98
C ASP A 46 10.33 -3.82 2.80
N VAL A 47 10.34 -2.51 2.99
CA VAL A 47 10.73 -1.53 1.98
C VAL A 47 12.24 -1.37 2.04
N GLU A 48 12.91 -1.62 0.93
CA GLU A 48 14.36 -1.44 0.83
C GLU A 48 14.76 0.03 1.05
N GLU A 49 16.02 0.26 1.44
CA GLU A 49 16.51 1.60 1.81
C GLU A 49 16.62 2.61 0.64
N ALA A 50 16.15 2.26 -0.56
CA ALA A 50 16.16 3.12 -1.73
C ALA A 50 15.18 4.31 -1.67
N THR A 51 15.64 5.49 -2.10
CA THR A 51 14.79 6.67 -2.30
C THR A 51 14.02 6.56 -3.60
N GLY A 52 12.74 6.97 -3.60
CA GLY A 52 11.94 7.08 -4.81
C GLY A 52 10.57 6.43 -4.69
N TRP A 53 10.03 6.02 -5.85
CA TRP A 53 8.74 5.36 -5.93
C TRP A 53 8.83 3.89 -5.53
N VAL A 54 8.10 3.53 -4.47
CA VAL A 54 7.85 2.14 -4.12
C VAL A 54 6.59 1.71 -4.86
N ASN A 55 6.70 0.72 -5.74
CA ASN A 55 5.60 0.26 -6.60
C ASN A 55 5.20 -1.17 -6.23
N ILE A 56 3.99 -1.32 -5.69
CA ILE A 56 3.44 -2.61 -5.28
C ILE A 56 2.38 -3.04 -6.31
N ASN A 57 2.74 -3.96 -7.19
CA ASN A 57 1.83 -4.50 -8.21
C ASN A 57 1.04 -5.69 -7.65
N LEU A 58 -0.22 -5.44 -7.28
CA LEU A 58 -1.12 -6.43 -6.67
C LEU A 58 -1.60 -7.50 -7.66
N ALA A 59 -1.51 -7.26 -8.97
CA ALA A 59 -1.86 -8.28 -9.97
C ALA A 59 -0.87 -9.44 -9.96
N ASN A 60 0.43 -9.14 -9.74
CA ASN A 60 1.50 -10.13 -9.72
C ASN A 60 1.54 -10.95 -8.42
N ILE A 61 0.93 -10.44 -7.35
CA ILE A 61 0.94 -11.06 -6.02
C ILE A 61 -0.25 -12.00 -5.83
N SER A 62 -1.36 -11.71 -6.52
CA SER A 62 -2.56 -12.53 -6.48
C SER A 62 -2.32 -13.91 -7.10
N SER A 63 -2.67 -14.98 -6.38
CA SER A 63 -2.59 -16.37 -6.88
C SER A 63 -3.40 -16.60 -8.17
N SER A 64 -4.43 -15.79 -8.39
CA SER A 64 -5.26 -15.82 -9.59
C SER A 64 -4.65 -15.09 -10.81
N GLY A 65 -3.52 -14.39 -10.63
CA GLY A 65 -2.94 -13.48 -11.62
C GLY A 65 -3.81 -12.26 -11.93
N ARG A 66 -4.90 -12.04 -11.18
CA ARG A 66 -5.82 -10.91 -11.36
C ARG A 66 -5.74 -9.96 -10.16
N PRO A 67 -5.82 -8.64 -10.38
CA PRO A 67 -5.82 -7.68 -9.29
C PRO A 67 -7.03 -7.87 -8.35
N PRO A 68 -6.86 -7.61 -7.05
CA PRO A 68 -7.95 -7.67 -6.09
C PRO A 68 -9.00 -6.58 -6.36
N ARG A 69 -10.27 -6.92 -6.16
CA ARG A 69 -11.41 -5.99 -6.25
C ARG A 69 -11.99 -5.73 -4.87
N VAL A 70 -11.91 -4.48 -4.40
CA VAL A 70 -12.25 -4.08 -3.02
C VAL A 70 -13.21 -2.89 -3.00
N PHE A 71 -13.96 -2.72 -1.92
CA PHE A 71 -14.64 -1.45 -1.60
C PHE A 71 -13.80 -0.58 -0.66
N LEU A 72 -12.95 -1.21 0.15
CA LEU A 72 -12.03 -0.52 1.05
C LEU A 72 -10.61 -1.04 0.84
N LEU A 73 -9.67 -0.12 0.61
CA LEU A 73 -8.23 -0.37 0.57
C LEU A 73 -7.55 0.36 1.73
N GLN A 74 -6.65 -0.32 2.44
CA GLN A 74 -5.81 0.27 3.49
C GLN A 74 -4.33 0.01 3.17
N LEU A 75 -3.54 1.09 3.16
CA LEU A 75 -2.09 1.03 3.30
C LEU A 75 -1.78 1.26 4.78
N ALA A 76 -1.33 0.21 5.47
CA ALA A 76 -0.94 0.26 6.87
C ALA A 76 0.58 0.32 6.99
N VAL A 77 1.09 1.38 7.61
CA VAL A 77 2.51 1.47 7.97
C VAL A 77 2.67 0.75 9.30
N LEU A 78 3.44 -0.35 9.30
CA LEU A 78 3.62 -1.23 10.45
C LEU A 78 4.84 -0.84 11.28
N SER A 79 5.86 -0.28 10.63
CA SER A 79 7.05 0.28 11.29
C SER A 79 7.74 1.30 10.40
N ASN A 80 8.54 2.16 11.04
CA ASN A 80 9.42 3.12 10.39
C ASN A 80 10.89 2.83 10.70
N HIS A 81 11.78 3.50 9.96
CA HIS A 81 13.21 3.50 10.25
C HIS A 81 13.50 4.05 11.65
N HIS A 82 14.55 3.53 12.29
CA HIS A 82 15.00 3.95 13.63
C HIS A 82 13.91 3.89 14.71
N GLY A 83 12.86 3.08 14.53
CA GLY A 83 11.75 2.98 15.47
C GLY A 83 10.88 4.24 15.55
N GLY A 84 10.88 5.07 14.50
CA GLY A 84 10.10 6.30 14.49
C GLY A 84 8.60 6.08 14.66
N ARG A 85 7.97 6.96 15.44
CA ARG A 85 6.57 6.83 15.87
C ARG A 85 5.57 7.27 14.80
N ASP A 86 5.86 8.38 14.14
CA ASP A 86 5.00 9.00 13.13
C ASP A 86 5.60 8.79 11.74
N THR A 87 4.79 8.95 10.69
CA THR A 87 5.19 8.63 9.31
C THR A 87 4.93 9.79 8.35
N HIS A 88 5.88 10.06 7.46
CA HIS A 88 5.67 10.97 6.33
C HIS A 88 5.29 10.17 5.08
N VAL A 89 4.10 10.47 4.54
CA VAL A 89 3.68 9.97 3.22
C VAL A 89 3.56 11.16 2.30
N ARG A 90 4.61 11.42 1.52
CA ARG A 90 4.69 12.59 0.63
C ARG A 90 3.74 12.51 -0.55
N GLN A 91 3.58 11.30 -1.10
CA GLN A 91 2.64 11.06 -2.19
C GLN A 91 2.17 9.61 -2.20
N LEU A 92 0.89 9.43 -2.55
CA LEU A 92 0.26 8.14 -2.79
C LEU A 92 -0.41 8.17 -4.16
N LYS A 93 -0.26 7.10 -4.94
CA LYS A 93 -0.93 6.88 -6.22
C LYS A 93 -1.53 5.49 -6.24
N LEU A 94 -2.72 5.40 -6.80
CA LEU A 94 -3.45 4.15 -6.96
C LEU A 94 -3.82 4.00 -8.42
N PHE A 95 -3.54 2.83 -8.97
CA PHE A 95 -3.83 2.51 -10.36
C PHE A 95 -4.84 1.39 -10.41
N SER A 96 -5.91 1.62 -11.14
CA SER A 96 -6.94 0.63 -11.45
C SER A 96 -6.72 0.11 -12.88
N THR A 97 -7.18 -1.11 -13.16
CA THR A 97 -7.36 -1.55 -14.54
C THR A 97 -8.54 -0.79 -15.14
N ARG A 98 -8.44 -0.32 -16.38
CA ARG A 98 -9.63 0.14 -17.12
C ARG A 98 -10.58 -1.06 -17.23
N GLU A 99 -11.80 -0.89 -16.71
CA GLU A 99 -12.93 -1.81 -16.95
C GLU A 99 -13.48 -1.57 -18.35
#